data_AF-A0A349YKI7-F1
#
_entry.id   AF-A0A349YKI7-F1
#
_cell.length_a   1.000
_cell.length_b   1.000
_cell.length_c   1.000
_cell.angle_alpha   90.00
_cell.angle_beta   90.00
_cell.angle_gamma   90.00
#
_symmetry.space_group_name_H-M   'P 1'
#
loop_
_entity.id
_entity.type
_entity.pdbx_description
1 polymer ?
#
loop_
_entity_poly.entity_id
_entity_poly.type
_entity_poly.pdbx_seq_one_letter_code
_entity_poly.pdbx_strand_id
1 'polypeptide(L)'
;MENRKLYLCRKCMINSKDKIHDFVDYHCSGSIYTSPKNNKDYYYGINFYYDDYDGKCPCCGEPLEEMKIGLDELYNITESGSPNPDYVLAMNDLKAKDIIEYTERYNKLVNQQHELKEQKRAAEAAKREAEEREQNTRRCPKCGSTNFTPVRKKYGLFLGFATNKVELVCNNCGYRMKAEN
;
A
#
# COMPACT_ATOMS: atom_id res chain seq x y z
N MET A 1 1.78 22.66 8.17
CA MET A 1 0.64 22.53 7.24
C MET A 1 -0.57 22.94 8.04
N GLU A 2 -1.13 24.11 7.78
CA GLU A 2 -2.31 24.62 8.51
C GLU A 2 -3.43 23.59 8.48
N ASN A 3 -4.14 23.42 9.60
CA ASN A 3 -5.29 22.54 9.76
C ASN A 3 -6.39 22.95 8.78
N ARG A 4 -6.33 22.42 7.55
CA ARG A 4 -7.42 22.55 6.58
C ARG A 4 -8.66 21.89 7.19
N LYS A 5 -9.65 22.70 7.52
CA LYS A 5 -10.93 22.22 8.04
C LYS A 5 -11.69 21.52 6.91
N LEU A 6 -12.28 20.39 7.24
CA LEU A 6 -13.11 19.62 6.31
C LEU A 6 -14.57 19.98 6.53
N TYR A 7 -15.28 20.15 5.42
CA TYR A 7 -16.70 20.43 5.43
C TYR A 7 -17.43 19.40 4.59
N LEU A 8 -18.63 19.02 5.03
CA LEU A 8 -19.47 18.05 4.35
C LEU A 8 -20.85 18.61 4.00
N CYS A 9 -21.41 18.11 2.92
CA CYS A 9 -22.81 18.24 2.53
C CYS A 9 -23.44 16.84 2.57
N ARG A 10 -24.20 16.53 3.64
CA ARG A 10 -24.83 15.21 3.81
C ARG A 10 -25.68 14.82 2.61
N LYS A 11 -26.49 15.75 2.10
CA LYS A 11 -27.37 15.52 0.94
C LYS A 11 -26.59 15.09 -0.30
N CYS A 12 -25.51 15.78 -0.63
CA CYS A 12 -24.68 15.42 -1.78
C CYS A 12 -23.88 14.13 -1.55
N MET A 13 -23.39 13.88 -0.34
CA MET A 13 -22.74 12.62 0.00
C MET A 13 -23.69 11.44 -0.21
N ILE A 14 -24.90 11.50 0.35
CA ILE A 14 -25.90 10.43 0.22
C ILE A 14 -26.36 10.25 -1.23
N ASN A 15 -26.62 11.34 -1.96
CA ASN A 15 -27.05 11.27 -3.35
C ASN A 15 -25.96 10.69 -4.28
N SER A 16 -24.69 10.81 -3.90
CA SER A 16 -23.55 10.32 -4.68
C SER A 16 -23.00 8.99 -4.17
N LYS A 17 -23.68 8.31 -3.23
CA LYS A 17 -23.19 7.08 -2.60
C LYS A 17 -22.79 5.98 -3.59
N ASP A 18 -23.54 5.83 -4.68
CA ASP A 18 -23.30 4.78 -5.67
C ASP A 18 -22.11 5.10 -6.59
N LYS A 19 -21.62 6.34 -6.56
CA LYS A 19 -20.47 6.83 -7.34
C LYS A 19 -19.17 6.86 -6.55
N ILE A 20 -19.25 6.65 -5.24
CA ILE A 20 -18.10 6.73 -4.33
C ILE A 20 -17.60 5.32 -4.08
N HIS A 21 -16.35 5.08 -4.47
CA HIS A 21 -15.71 3.78 -4.42
C HIS A 21 -14.49 3.78 -3.52
N ASP A 22 -13.86 4.92 -3.29
CA ASP A 22 -12.67 5.02 -2.44
C ASP A 22 -12.47 6.43 -1.85
N PHE A 23 -11.34 6.61 -1.18
CA PHE A 23 -10.92 7.92 -0.66
C PHE A 23 -10.68 8.97 -1.76
N VAL A 24 -10.19 8.55 -2.92
CA VAL A 24 -9.81 9.44 -4.02
C VAL A 24 -11.05 10.16 -4.52
N ASP A 25 -12.20 9.50 -4.58
CA ASP A 25 -13.47 10.15 -4.92
C ASP A 25 -13.79 11.33 -3.98
N TYR A 26 -13.65 11.14 -2.67
CA TYR A 26 -13.83 12.21 -1.69
C TYR A 26 -12.79 13.33 -1.85
N HIS A 27 -11.52 12.96 -2.04
CA HIS A 27 -10.43 13.91 -2.17
C HIS A 27 -10.53 14.75 -3.45
N CYS A 28 -10.86 14.10 -4.57
CA CYS A 28 -11.08 14.75 -5.86
C CYS A 28 -12.32 15.63 -5.85
N SER A 29 -13.41 15.21 -5.20
CA SER A 29 -14.61 16.03 -5.03
C SER A 29 -14.30 17.40 -4.47
N GLY A 30 -13.53 17.47 -3.38
CA GLY A 30 -13.19 18.77 -2.80
C GLY A 30 -12.13 19.52 -3.63
N SER A 31 -11.16 18.83 -4.22
CA SER A 31 -10.06 19.46 -4.97
C SER A 31 -10.52 20.08 -6.30
N ILE A 32 -11.40 19.39 -7.05
CA ILE A 32 -11.93 19.88 -8.33
C ILE A 32 -12.77 21.15 -8.10
N TYR A 33 -13.49 21.21 -6.98
CA TYR A 33 -14.34 22.35 -6.64
C TYR A 33 -13.59 23.61 -6.20
N THR A 34 -12.35 23.45 -5.76
CA THR A 34 -11.45 24.59 -5.48
C THR A 34 -10.83 25.18 -6.76
N SER A 35 -11.06 24.57 -7.94
CA SER A 35 -10.55 25.04 -9.24
C SER A 35 -11.69 25.58 -10.12
N PRO A 36 -11.57 26.74 -10.80
CA PRO A 36 -12.67 27.41 -11.53
C PRO A 36 -13.37 26.61 -12.66
N LYS A 37 -12.96 25.38 -12.95
CA LYS A 37 -13.61 24.49 -13.94
C LYS A 37 -14.56 23.50 -13.26
N ASN A 38 -15.44 24.05 -12.43
CA ASN A 38 -16.40 23.35 -11.57
C ASN A 38 -17.47 22.58 -12.36
N ASN A 39 -17.22 21.30 -12.67
CA ASN A 39 -18.31 20.42 -13.07
C ASN A 39 -19.00 19.85 -11.82
N LYS A 40 -20.32 20.10 -11.71
CA LYS A 40 -21.16 19.56 -10.64
C LYS A 40 -21.20 18.05 -10.55
N ASP A 41 -20.88 17.38 -11.65
CA ASP A 41 -20.94 15.93 -11.77
C ASP A 41 -19.94 15.19 -10.87
N TYR A 42 -18.84 15.85 -10.48
CA TYR A 42 -17.77 15.26 -9.67
C TYR A 42 -17.83 15.65 -8.19
N TYR A 43 -18.92 16.30 -7.75
CA TYR A 43 -19.10 16.59 -6.32
C TYR A 43 -19.73 15.43 -5.58
N TYR A 44 -19.02 14.97 -4.57
CA TYR A 44 -19.45 13.89 -3.71
C TYR A 44 -19.65 14.33 -2.26
N GLY A 45 -19.82 15.64 -2.04
CA GLY A 45 -20.28 16.16 -0.75
C GLY A 45 -19.19 16.49 0.25
N ILE A 46 -17.90 16.41 -0.09
CA ILE A 46 -16.80 16.90 0.76
C ILE A 46 -16.13 18.11 0.13
N ASN A 47 -15.78 19.10 0.96
CA ASN A 47 -15.09 20.31 0.55
C ASN A 47 -13.90 20.66 1.47
N PHE A 48 -12.85 21.22 0.88
CA PHE A 48 -11.63 21.70 1.54
C PHE A 48 -11.58 23.22 1.41
N TYR A 49 -12.01 23.98 2.42
CA TYR A 49 -11.97 25.44 2.33
C TYR A 49 -10.69 26.05 2.88
N TYR A 50 -10.36 27.20 2.28
CA TYR A 50 -9.61 28.30 2.87
C TYR A 50 -10.62 29.37 3.35
N ASP A 51 -10.21 30.27 4.24
CA ASP A 51 -11.05 31.00 5.21
C ASP A 51 -12.16 31.96 4.68
N ASP A 52 -12.46 32.00 3.37
CA ASP A 52 -13.38 32.96 2.74
C ASP A 52 -14.70 32.38 2.21
N TYR A 53 -15.12 31.21 2.70
CA TYR A 53 -16.29 30.52 2.16
C TYR A 53 -17.65 30.91 2.76
N ASP A 54 -18.69 31.01 1.91
CA ASP A 54 -20.06 31.40 2.26
C ASP A 54 -20.86 30.36 3.07
N GLY A 55 -20.24 29.21 3.35
CA GLY A 55 -20.80 28.12 4.13
C GLY A 55 -21.86 27.29 3.41
N LYS A 56 -22.09 27.47 2.10
CA LYS A 56 -23.14 26.76 1.35
C LYS A 56 -22.60 25.66 0.46
N CYS A 57 -23.36 24.65 0.10
CA CYS A 57 -22.87 23.59 -0.76
C CYS A 57 -22.76 24.12 -2.20
N PRO A 58 -21.60 23.99 -2.88
CA PRO A 58 -21.45 24.51 -4.24
C PRO A 58 -22.24 23.71 -5.29
N CYS A 59 -22.70 22.50 -4.94
CA CYS A 59 -23.54 21.67 -5.79
C CYS A 59 -25.03 21.99 -5.61
N CYS A 60 -25.53 21.97 -4.36
CA CYS A 60 -26.97 22.05 -4.06
C CYS A 60 -27.42 23.28 -3.24
N GLY A 61 -26.50 24.12 -2.75
CA GLY A 61 -26.80 25.33 -1.99
C GLY A 61 -27.12 25.15 -0.50
N GLU A 62 -27.22 23.91 -0.01
CA GLU A 62 -27.47 23.60 1.41
C GLU A 62 -26.30 24.01 2.30
N PRO A 63 -26.51 24.44 3.56
CA PRO A 63 -25.42 24.73 4.48
C PRO A 63 -24.47 23.54 4.66
N LEU A 64 -23.18 23.82 4.71
CA LEU A 64 -22.14 22.82 4.97
C LEU A 64 -21.90 22.65 6.46
N GLU A 65 -21.64 21.40 6.84
CA GLU A 65 -21.32 21.02 8.20
C GLU A 65 -19.81 20.82 8.34
N GLU A 66 -19.21 21.36 9.41
CA GLU A 66 -17.82 21.06 9.73
C GLU A 66 -17.68 19.60 10.18
N MET A 67 -16.84 18.85 9.49
CA MET A 67 -16.52 17.46 9.84
C MET A 67 -15.74 17.42 11.16
N LYS A 68 -16.05 16.42 11.99
CA LYS A 68 -15.32 16.15 13.23
C LYS A 68 -14.10 15.28 13.01
N ILE A 69 -14.13 14.45 11.97
CA ILE A 69 -12.97 13.68 11.51
C ILE A 69 -12.09 14.55 10.60
N GLY A 70 -10.78 14.42 10.76
CA GLY A 70 -9.77 15.04 9.91
C GLY A 70 -9.49 14.23 8.64
N LEU A 71 -8.58 14.75 7.81
CA LEU A 71 -8.30 14.15 6.50
C LEU A 71 -7.62 12.78 6.60
N ASP A 72 -6.66 12.64 7.49
CA ASP A 72 -5.97 11.36 7.72
C ASP A 72 -6.92 10.30 8.29
N GLU A 73 -7.84 10.73 9.17
CA GLU A 73 -8.87 9.85 9.74
C GLU A 73 -9.85 9.41 8.65
N LEU A 74 -10.29 10.34 7.79
CA LEU A 74 -11.13 10.04 6.64
C LEU A 74 -10.47 8.99 5.74
N TYR A 75 -9.20 9.17 5.38
CA TYR A 75 -8.44 8.20 4.58
C TYR A 75 -8.44 6.80 5.23
N ASN A 76 -8.12 6.71 6.52
CA ASN A 76 -8.07 5.42 7.21
C ASN A 76 -9.45 4.77 7.33
N ILE A 77 -10.50 5.55 7.58
CA ILE A 77 -11.89 5.10 7.66
C ILE A 77 -12.35 4.52 6.32
N THR A 78 -12.04 5.20 5.21
CA THR A 78 -12.44 4.75 3.87
C THR A 78 -11.66 3.54 3.39
N GLU A 79 -10.35 3.49 3.68
CA GLU A 79 -9.46 2.42 3.22
C GLU A 79 -9.64 1.12 4.00
N SER A 80 -9.83 1.23 5.33
CA SER A 80 -9.83 0.06 6.23
C SER A 80 -11.23 -0.33 6.70
N GLY A 81 -12.18 0.61 6.64
CA GLY A 81 -13.58 0.38 7.02
C GLY A 81 -14.48 0.28 5.81
N SER A 82 -14.96 1.42 5.33
CA SER A 82 -15.78 1.48 4.12
C SER A 82 -15.78 2.90 3.52
N PRO A 83 -15.70 3.03 2.19
CA PRO A 83 -15.85 4.31 1.50
C PRO A 83 -17.32 4.77 1.43
N ASN A 84 -18.29 3.92 1.80
CA ASN A 84 -19.70 4.25 1.75
C ASN A 84 -20.00 5.51 2.61
N PRO A 85 -20.66 6.54 2.06
CA PRO A 85 -21.09 7.73 2.80
C PRO A 85 -21.79 7.45 4.12
N ASP A 86 -22.67 6.44 4.18
CA ASP A 86 -23.39 6.10 5.41
C ASP A 86 -22.42 5.71 6.54
N TYR A 87 -21.36 4.98 6.21
CA TYR A 87 -20.33 4.57 7.16
C TYR A 87 -19.46 5.76 7.58
N VAL A 88 -19.03 6.59 6.63
CA VAL A 88 -18.22 7.79 6.91
C VAL A 88 -18.99 8.78 7.79
N LEU A 89 -20.27 9.04 7.48
CA LEU A 89 -21.14 9.90 8.28
C LEU A 89 -21.38 9.31 9.67
N ALA A 90 -21.58 8.00 9.80
CA ALA A 90 -21.72 7.35 11.10
C ALA A 90 -20.46 7.50 11.96
N MET A 91 -19.26 7.37 11.38
CA MET A 91 -17.99 7.58 12.11
C MET A 91 -17.80 9.06 12.51
N ASN A 92 -18.15 9.99 11.63
CA ASN A 92 -18.15 11.42 11.93
C ASN A 92 -19.10 11.76 13.09
N ASP A 93 -20.32 11.22 13.06
CA ASP A 93 -21.33 11.44 14.09
C ASP A 93 -20.94 10.75 15.40
N LEU A 94 -20.30 9.57 15.33
CA LEU A 94 -19.79 8.86 16.50
C LEU A 94 -18.70 9.68 17.20
N LYS A 95 -17.74 10.26 16.45
CA LYS A 95 -16.71 11.12 17.03
C LYS A 95 -17.29 12.32 17.76
N ALA A 96 -18.40 12.87 17.25
CA ALA A 96 -19.10 13.97 17.88
C ALA A 96 -19.84 13.57 19.17
N LYS A 97 -20.38 12.35 19.21
CA LYS A 97 -21.24 11.85 20.30
C LYS A 97 -20.48 11.16 21.43
N ASP A 98 -19.55 10.28 21.07
CA ASP A 98 -18.76 9.47 22.00
C ASP A 98 -17.33 9.31 21.45
N ILE A 99 -16.42 10.14 21.97
CA ILE A 99 -15.02 10.12 21.58
C ILE A 99 -14.30 8.84 22.01
N ILE A 100 -14.74 8.20 23.10
CA ILE A 100 -14.11 6.96 23.61
C ILE A 100 -14.46 5.83 22.65
N GLU A 101 -15.75 5.63 22.35
CA GLU A 101 -16.20 4.60 21.42
C GLU A 101 -15.62 4.83 20.01
N TYR A 102 -15.59 6.08 19.55
CA TYR A 102 -14.93 6.43 18.29
C TYR A 102 -13.47 5.99 18.28
N THR A 103 -12.71 6.34 19.32
CA THR A 103 -11.27 6.05 19.41
C THR A 103 -11.01 4.55 19.40
N GLU A 104 -11.81 3.77 20.12
CA GLU A 104 -11.71 2.31 20.12
C GLU A 104 -11.96 1.71 18.74
N ARG A 105 -13.01 2.15 18.03
CA ARG A 105 -13.32 1.67 16.67
C ARG A 105 -12.25 2.10 15.67
N TYR A 106 -11.81 3.36 15.75
CA TYR A 106 -10.76 3.89 14.87
C TYR A 106 -9.44 3.14 15.04
N ASN A 107 -9.02 2.87 16.29
CA ASN A 107 -7.80 2.10 16.56
C ASN A 107 -7.85 0.68 15.98
N LYS A 108 -9.03 0.04 15.97
CA LYS A 108 -9.19 -1.28 15.31
C LYS A 108 -8.93 -1.19 13.80
N LEU A 109 -9.45 -0.16 13.13
CA LEU A 109 -9.23 0.05 11.69
C LEU A 109 -7.74 0.27 11.39
N VAL A 110 -7.08 1.12 12.17
CA VAL A 110 -5.63 1.41 12.01
C VAL A 110 -4.79 0.15 12.23
N ASN A 111 -5.09 -0.64 13.26
CA ASN A 111 -4.38 -1.89 13.54
C ASN A 111 -4.55 -2.91 12.41
N GLN A 112 -5.77 -3.09 11.89
CA GLN A 112 -6.03 -3.95 10.73
C GLN A 112 -5.21 -3.52 9.52
N GLN A 113 -5.15 -2.21 9.25
CA GLN A 113 -4.36 -1.68 8.14
C GLN A 113 -2.86 -1.93 8.33
N HIS A 114 -2.36 -1.77 9.55
CA HIS A 114 -0.97 -2.03 9.90
C HIS A 114 -0.62 -3.51 9.71
N GLU A 115 -1.45 -4.42 10.20
CA GLU A 115 -1.29 -5.87 10.03
C GLU A 115 -1.24 -6.27 8.55
N LEU A 116 -2.16 -5.74 7.72
CA LEU A 116 -2.18 -6.00 6.29
C LEU A 116 -0.92 -5.46 5.58
N LYS A 117 -0.44 -4.28 5.96
CA LYS A 117 0.80 -3.69 5.41
C LYS A 117 2.02 -4.53 5.77
N GLU A 118 2.12 -5.00 7.01
CA GLU A 118 3.22 -5.86 7.46
C GLU A 118 3.18 -7.23 6.76
N GLN A 119 2.00 -7.83 6.58
CA GLN A 119 1.88 -9.08 5.81
C GLN A 119 2.33 -8.91 4.36
N LYS A 120 1.94 -7.81 3.69
CA LYS A 120 2.37 -7.51 2.32
C LYS A 120 3.89 -7.31 2.23
N ARG A 121 4.48 -6.57 3.18
CA ARG A 121 5.94 -6.38 3.26
C ARG A 121 6.69 -7.68 3.46
N ALA A 122 6.21 -8.54 4.38
CA ALA A 122 6.81 -9.84 4.62
C ALA A 122 6.72 -10.75 3.38
N ALA A 123 5.57 -10.75 2.69
CA ALA A 123 5.39 -11.51 1.46
C ALA A 123 6.31 -11.01 0.32
N GLU A 124 6.45 -9.69 0.18
CA GLU A 124 7.35 -9.10 -0.82
C GLU A 124 8.83 -9.37 -0.50
N ALA A 125 9.23 -9.27 0.77
CA ALA A 125 10.58 -9.62 1.21
C ALA A 125 10.89 -11.10 0.93
N ALA A 126 9.98 -12.02 1.27
CA ALA A 126 10.13 -13.44 0.97
C ALA A 126 10.23 -13.72 -0.53
N LYS A 127 9.45 -13.00 -1.36
CA LYS A 127 9.52 -13.10 -2.82
C LYS A 127 10.88 -12.62 -3.35
N ARG A 128 11.37 -11.47 -2.87
CA ARG A 128 12.68 -10.94 -3.25
C ARG A 128 13.82 -11.88 -2.84
N GLU A 129 13.78 -12.43 -1.64
CA GLU A 129 14.76 -13.44 -1.20
C GLU A 129 14.73 -14.69 -2.08
N ALA A 130 13.54 -15.15 -2.50
CA ALA A 130 13.41 -16.28 -3.41
C ALA A 130 13.99 -15.98 -4.80
N GLU A 131 13.72 -14.79 -5.35
CA GLU A 131 14.25 -14.34 -6.63
C GLU A 131 15.78 -14.18 -6.58
N GLU A 132 16.32 -13.59 -5.51
CA GLU A 132 17.77 -13.48 -5.30
C GLU A 132 18.43 -14.85 -5.16
N ARG A 133 17.82 -15.78 -4.41
CA ARG A 133 18.30 -17.17 -4.33
C ARG A 133 18.27 -17.83 -5.70
N GLU A 134 17.21 -17.65 -6.49
CA GLU A 134 17.12 -18.23 -7.82
C GLU A 134 18.18 -17.67 -8.78
N GLN A 135 18.41 -16.35 -8.76
CA GLN A 135 19.43 -15.70 -9.58
C GLN A 135 20.86 -16.11 -9.18
N ASN A 136 21.13 -16.21 -7.88
CA ASN A 136 22.44 -16.63 -7.36
C ASN A 136 22.63 -18.15 -7.38
N THR A 137 21.59 -18.94 -7.67
CA THR A 137 21.73 -20.39 -7.76
C THR A 137 22.45 -20.76 -9.04
N ARG A 138 23.66 -21.32 -8.87
CA ARG A 138 24.49 -21.79 -9.96
C ARG A 138 23.80 -22.93 -10.73
N ARG A 139 23.66 -22.77 -12.06
CA ARG A 139 23.07 -23.78 -12.95
C ARG A 139 24.10 -24.35 -13.91
N CYS A 140 23.99 -25.64 -14.21
CA CYS A 140 24.83 -26.29 -15.20
C CYS A 140 24.49 -25.75 -16.61
N PRO A 141 25.44 -25.18 -17.38
CA PRO A 141 25.17 -24.65 -18.72
C PRO A 141 24.78 -25.74 -19.73
N LYS A 142 25.09 -27.01 -19.44
CA LYS A 142 24.77 -28.13 -20.33
C LYS A 142 23.39 -28.74 -20.09
N CYS A 143 22.89 -28.74 -18.86
CA CYS A 143 21.65 -29.44 -18.50
C CYS A 143 20.72 -28.72 -17.51
N GLY A 144 21.06 -27.49 -17.08
CA GLY A 144 20.25 -26.69 -16.17
C GLY A 144 20.22 -27.14 -14.70
N SER A 145 20.80 -28.31 -14.37
CA SER A 145 20.84 -28.84 -13.00
C SER A 145 21.64 -27.94 -12.04
N THR A 146 21.19 -27.88 -10.79
CA THR A 146 21.82 -27.14 -9.67
C THR A 146 22.62 -28.04 -8.74
N ASN A 147 22.63 -29.35 -8.98
CA ASN A 147 23.34 -30.33 -8.15
C ASN A 147 24.78 -30.51 -8.62
N PHE A 148 25.72 -30.04 -7.80
CA PHE A 148 27.15 -30.16 -8.03
C PHE A 148 27.86 -30.85 -6.87
N THR A 149 28.84 -31.69 -7.18
CA THR A 149 29.76 -32.25 -6.19
C THR A 149 31.13 -31.59 -6.33
N PRO A 150 31.68 -31.00 -5.25
CA PRO A 150 33.03 -30.44 -5.27
C PRO A 150 34.07 -31.56 -5.29
N VAL A 151 34.93 -31.56 -6.30
CA VAL A 151 36.02 -32.52 -6.46
C VAL A 151 37.34 -31.75 -6.43
N ARG A 152 38.26 -32.16 -5.54
CA ARG A 152 39.61 -31.60 -5.47
C ARG A 152 40.49 -32.21 -6.55
N LYS A 153 41.22 -31.38 -7.30
CA LYS A 153 42.27 -31.88 -8.20
C LYS A 153 43.49 -32.29 -7.39
N LYS A 154 43.72 -33.59 -7.24
CA LYS A 154 45.02 -34.13 -6.78
C LYS A 154 45.93 -34.20 -8.01
N TYR A 155 46.75 -33.19 -8.23
CA TYR A 155 47.87 -33.31 -9.18
C TYR A 155 48.92 -34.27 -8.58
N GLY A 156 49.49 -35.11 -9.44
CA GLY A 156 50.35 -36.23 -9.06
C GLY A 156 51.60 -35.82 -8.27
N LEU A 157 52.09 -36.79 -7.48
CA LEU A 157 53.22 -36.73 -6.55
C LEU A 157 54.55 -36.21 -7.14
N PHE A 158 54.65 -36.02 -8.46
CA PHE A 158 55.87 -35.69 -9.19
C PHE A 158 56.13 -34.18 -9.41
N LEU A 159 55.17 -33.29 -9.10
CA LEU A 159 55.26 -31.86 -9.48
C LEU A 159 55.26 -30.86 -8.31
N GLY A 160 55.46 -31.30 -7.07
CA GLY A 160 55.92 -30.44 -5.95
C GLY A 160 55.02 -29.26 -5.50
N PHE A 161 53.87 -29.00 -6.14
CA PHE A 161 52.97 -27.90 -5.76
C PHE A 161 51.51 -28.40 -5.67
N ALA A 162 51.03 -28.61 -4.45
CA ALA A 162 49.63 -28.91 -4.17
C ALA A 162 48.78 -27.66 -4.40
N THR A 163 48.25 -27.46 -5.60
CA THR A 163 47.28 -26.39 -5.85
C THR A 163 45.91 -26.82 -5.31
N ASN A 164 45.38 -26.10 -4.32
CA ASN A 164 44.10 -26.38 -3.65
C ASN A 164 42.89 -25.98 -4.52
N LYS A 165 42.92 -26.30 -5.82
CA LYS A 165 41.86 -25.97 -6.77
C LYS A 165 40.72 -26.97 -6.65
N VAL A 166 39.53 -26.46 -6.36
CA VAL A 166 38.27 -27.21 -6.28
C VAL A 166 37.49 -27.01 -7.57
N GLU A 167 37.04 -28.09 -8.19
CA GLU A 167 36.15 -28.06 -9.35
C GLU A 167 34.77 -28.58 -8.94
N LEU A 168 33.71 -27.99 -9.49
CA LEU A 168 32.35 -28.45 -9.34
C LEU A 168 31.99 -29.35 -10.52
N VAL A 169 31.57 -30.59 -10.23
CA VAL A 169 31.10 -31.54 -11.23
C VAL A 169 29.59 -31.67 -11.13
N CYS A 170 28.86 -31.44 -12.23
CA CYS A 170 27.41 -31.61 -12.27
C CYS A 170 27.05 -33.10 -12.13
N ASN A 171 26.19 -33.44 -11.17
CA ASN A 171 25.80 -34.82 -10.90
C ASN A 171 24.90 -35.43 -11.98
N ASN A 172 24.26 -34.60 -12.80
CA ASN A 172 23.34 -35.06 -13.83
C ASN A 172 24.02 -35.37 -15.17
N CYS A 173 24.99 -34.54 -15.59
CA CYS A 173 25.61 -34.68 -16.92
C CYS A 173 27.14 -34.74 -16.92
N GLY A 174 27.78 -34.68 -15.74
CA GLY A 174 29.23 -34.76 -15.57
C GLY A 174 30.01 -33.51 -16.01
N TYR A 175 29.33 -32.43 -16.40
CA TYR A 175 29.99 -31.18 -16.79
C TYR A 175 30.81 -30.60 -15.63
N ARG A 176 32.04 -30.17 -15.91
CA ARG A 176 32.99 -29.66 -14.90
C ARG A 176 33.17 -28.15 -15.07
N MET A 177 33.13 -27.42 -13.96
CA MET A 177 33.37 -25.98 -13.92
C MET A 177 34.22 -25.61 -12.71
N LYS A 178 34.91 -24.47 -12.78
CA LYS A 178 35.73 -23.97 -11.67
C LYS A 178 34.81 -23.55 -10.52
N ALA A 179 35.11 -23.95 -9.28
CA ALA A 179 34.51 -23.26 -8.13
C ALA A 179 35.03 -21.82 -8.16
N GLU A 180 34.13 -20.84 -8.21
CA GLU A 180 34.52 -19.44 -8.00
C GLU A 180 34.50 -19.22 -6.49
N ASN A 181 35.48 -18.47 -5.98
CA ASN A 181 35.59 -18.11 -4.57
C ASN A 181 34.52 -17.10 -4.18
#